data_AF-A0A8T3YSK0-F1
#
_entry.id   AF-A0A8T3YSK0-F1
#
_cell.length_a   1.000
_cell.length_b   1.000
_cell.length_c   1.000
_cell.angle_alpha   90.00
_cell.angle_beta   90.00
_cell.angle_gamma   90.00
#
_symmetry.space_group_name_H-M   'P 1'
#
loop_
_entity.id
_entity.type
_entity.pdbx_description
1 polymer ?
#
loop_
_entity_poly.entity_id
_entity_poly.type
_entity_poly.pdbx_seq_one_letter_code
_entity_poly.pdbx_strand_id
1 'polypeptide(L)'
;MVAQTIPQNGLTDEQVRLIDEQAAGFRQLQQLQSAHNLNNSIKEHLFPWLVYMHYQNLMDCLPFIADGSLRDRKGLPIKEGREADVYSGVLILANGTTLIDRLQLDGVVEDKIIGAFTPLSSRRDFMDYIKRKQEDSSDGAYVVDSHRERMVYVSEFNSRIPINIFDYVPEDFFYHEGGLPEETNIGLKTKVAIRLPLRYDNVDTYQIKRSAYTSLGFGKVTHFNRQGLAEEFFFKYEPESEGPFVVPEQSIVGMYKAYERKGIDNVLCCVEERRIDPRKEYAASVFVPSQKPHVPLELIRQ
;
A
#
# COMPACT_ATOMS: atom_id res chain seq x y z
N MET A 1 -31.79 58.57 31.68
CA MET A 1 -31.02 57.41 31.19
C MET A 1 -31.38 56.21 32.07
N VAL A 2 -32.27 55.35 31.58
CA VAL A 2 -32.73 54.15 32.28
C VAL A 2 -32.09 52.97 31.56
N ALA A 3 -31.18 52.26 32.21
CA ALA A 3 -30.59 51.05 31.69
C ALA A 3 -31.59 49.89 31.86
N GLN A 4 -32.07 49.35 30.74
CA GLN A 4 -32.86 48.12 30.73
C GLN A 4 -31.91 46.93 30.91
N THR A 5 -32.00 46.27 32.05
CA THR A 5 -31.41 44.94 32.29
C THR A 5 -32.26 43.89 31.59
N ILE A 6 -31.68 43.23 30.60
CA ILE A 6 -32.22 42.04 29.95
C ILE A 6 -32.14 40.87 30.95
N PRO A 7 -33.21 40.10 31.20
CA PRO A 7 -33.15 38.97 32.11
C PRO A 7 -32.31 37.85 31.50
N GLN A 8 -31.25 37.45 32.21
CA GLN A 8 -30.53 36.22 31.95
C GLN A 8 -31.47 35.06 32.31
N ASN A 9 -31.94 34.32 31.31
CA ASN A 9 -32.64 33.06 31.51
C ASN A 9 -31.69 32.08 32.20
N GLY A 10 -31.89 31.89 33.50
CA GLY A 10 -31.18 30.91 34.31
C GLY A 10 -31.65 29.51 33.96
N LEU A 11 -30.78 28.75 33.30
CA LEU A 11 -30.91 27.30 33.25
C LEU A 11 -30.79 26.76 34.68
N THR A 12 -31.62 25.80 35.05
CA THR A 12 -31.48 25.12 36.34
C THR A 12 -30.25 24.22 36.32
N ASP A 13 -29.65 23.94 37.48
CA ASP A 13 -28.50 23.03 37.59
C ASP A 13 -28.79 21.65 36.98
N GLU A 14 -30.06 21.22 37.01
CA GLU A 14 -30.53 19.98 36.39
C GLU A 14 -30.53 20.06 34.85
N GLN A 15 -30.86 21.21 34.26
CA GLN A 15 -30.79 21.44 32.82
C GLN A 15 -29.33 21.51 32.33
N VAL A 16 -28.44 22.12 33.12
CA VAL A 16 -27.00 22.14 32.82
C VAL A 16 -26.43 20.71 32.84
N ARG A 17 -26.78 19.91 33.85
CA ARG A 17 -26.34 18.51 33.94
C ARG A 17 -26.82 17.66 32.76
N LEU A 18 -28.08 17.83 32.33
CA LEU A 18 -28.63 17.12 31.18
C LEU A 18 -27.94 17.52 29.85
N ILE A 19 -27.58 18.79 29.68
CA ILE A 19 -26.82 19.26 28.51
C ILE A 19 -25.42 18.66 28.50
N ASP A 20 -24.74 18.62 29.64
CA ASP A 20 -23.39 18.04 29.76
C ASP A 20 -23.40 16.53 29.54
N GLU A 21 -24.40 15.81 30.06
CA GLU A 21 -24.61 14.37 29.83
C GLU A 21 -24.87 14.08 28.34
N GLN A 22 -25.70 14.90 27.67
CA GLN A 22 -25.92 14.79 26.22
C GLN A 22 -24.65 15.10 25.42
N ALA A 23 -23.91 16.14 25.77
CA ALA A 23 -22.66 16.50 25.12
C ALA A 23 -21.55 15.46 25.33
N ALA A 24 -21.55 14.76 26.47
CA ALA A 24 -20.66 13.62 26.73
C ALA A 24 -21.06 12.42 25.85
N GLY A 25 -22.36 12.11 25.75
CA GLY A 25 -22.88 11.07 24.86
C GLY A 25 -22.55 11.32 23.39
N PHE A 26 -22.68 12.56 22.91
CA PHE A 26 -22.30 12.95 21.55
C PHE A 26 -20.79 12.83 21.30
N ARG A 27 -19.94 13.20 22.28
CA ARG A 27 -18.49 13.02 22.18
C ARG A 27 -18.11 11.54 22.15
N GLN A 28 -18.76 10.71 22.94
CA GLN A 28 -18.54 9.26 22.97
C GLN A 28 -18.99 8.59 21.66
N LEU A 29 -20.13 9.02 21.10
CA LEU A 29 -20.58 8.56 19.78
C LEU A 29 -19.64 9.02 18.66
N GLN A 30 -19.14 10.25 18.69
CA GLN A 30 -18.12 10.71 17.73
C GLN A 30 -16.81 9.95 17.88
N GLN A 31 -16.37 9.63 19.09
CA GLN A 31 -15.18 8.81 19.35
C GLN A 31 -15.38 7.36 18.87
N LEU A 32 -16.56 6.77 19.09
CA LEU A 32 -16.88 5.44 18.60
C LEU A 32 -17.01 5.40 17.08
N GLN A 33 -17.63 6.41 16.46
CA GLN A 33 -17.71 6.52 15.00
C GLN A 33 -16.35 6.79 14.36
N SER A 34 -15.48 7.59 14.99
CA SER A 34 -14.11 7.79 14.51
C SER A 34 -13.26 6.54 14.69
N ALA A 35 -13.40 5.80 15.80
CA ALA A 35 -12.75 4.50 16.00
C ALA A 35 -13.25 3.44 15.02
N HIS A 36 -14.56 3.38 14.72
CA HIS A 36 -15.13 2.44 13.75
C HIS A 36 -14.78 2.79 12.30
N ASN A 37 -14.54 4.07 11.99
CA ASN A 37 -14.07 4.54 10.68
C ASN A 37 -12.54 4.47 10.52
N LEU A 38 -11.78 4.31 11.60
CA LEU A 38 -10.31 4.15 11.55
C LEU A 38 -9.90 2.72 11.21
N ASN A 39 -10.67 1.70 11.63
CA ASN A 39 -10.35 0.27 11.48
C ASN A 39 -10.86 -0.41 10.18
N ASN A 40 -11.24 0.37 9.16
CA ASN A 40 -11.72 -0.17 7.88
C ASN A 40 -11.26 0.74 6.72
N SER A 41 -10.05 1.30 6.82
CA SER A 41 -9.51 2.07 5.72
C SER A 41 -9.08 1.11 4.62
N ILE A 42 -9.47 1.38 3.36
CA ILE A 42 -8.99 0.59 2.22
C ILE A 42 -7.46 0.43 2.20
N LYS A 43 -6.75 1.40 2.76
CA LYS A 43 -5.30 1.42 2.95
C LYS A 43 -4.78 0.20 3.71
N GLU A 44 -5.49 -0.25 4.75
CA GLU A 44 -5.13 -1.43 5.56
C GLU A 44 -5.25 -2.74 4.78
N HIS A 45 -6.01 -2.74 3.69
CA HIS A 45 -6.23 -3.90 2.84
C HIS A 45 -5.31 -3.95 1.61
N LEU A 46 -4.67 -2.85 1.24
CA LEU A 46 -3.87 -2.77 0.01
C LEU A 46 -2.70 -3.77 -0.01
N PHE A 47 -1.94 -3.86 1.08
CA PHE A 47 -0.83 -4.82 1.16
C PHE A 47 -1.32 -6.27 1.08
N PRO A 48 -2.28 -6.74 1.91
CA PRO A 48 -2.90 -8.06 1.75
C PRO A 48 -3.41 -8.36 0.34
N TRP A 49 -4.04 -7.39 -0.32
CA TRP A 49 -4.55 -7.57 -1.69
C TRP A 49 -3.44 -7.72 -2.71
N LEU A 50 -2.35 -6.96 -2.59
CA LEU A 50 -1.19 -7.11 -3.45
C LEU A 50 -0.45 -8.42 -3.19
N VAL A 51 -0.37 -8.89 -1.95
CA VAL A 51 0.21 -10.22 -1.67
C VAL A 51 -0.64 -11.31 -2.32
N TYR A 52 -1.97 -11.21 -2.24
CA TYR A 52 -2.86 -12.16 -2.92
C TYR A 52 -2.74 -12.08 -4.45
N MET A 53 -2.63 -10.87 -5.01
CA MET A 53 -2.34 -10.67 -6.44
C MET A 53 -1.00 -11.28 -6.84
N HIS A 54 0.03 -11.14 -6.01
CA HIS A 54 1.34 -11.72 -6.26
C HIS A 54 1.31 -13.24 -6.21
N TYR A 55 0.48 -13.82 -5.35
CA TYR A 55 0.18 -15.25 -5.38
C TYR A 55 -0.47 -15.67 -6.72
N GLN A 56 -1.38 -14.88 -7.28
CA GLN A 56 -1.92 -15.16 -8.62
C GLN A 56 -0.83 -15.09 -9.71
N ASN A 57 0.05 -14.08 -9.65
CA ASN A 57 1.22 -14.01 -10.52
C ASN A 57 2.08 -15.28 -10.42
N LEU A 58 2.31 -15.80 -9.21
CA LEU A 58 3.03 -17.06 -9.00
C LEU A 58 2.32 -18.23 -9.67
N MET A 59 0.99 -18.36 -9.50
CA MET A 59 0.21 -19.43 -10.13
C MET A 59 0.30 -19.40 -11.66
N ASP A 60 0.20 -18.21 -12.25
CA ASP A 60 0.31 -18.02 -13.69
C ASP A 60 1.74 -18.30 -14.20
N CYS A 61 2.74 -18.13 -13.33
CA CYS A 61 4.14 -18.37 -13.67
C CYS A 61 4.64 -19.80 -13.41
N LEU A 62 3.87 -20.67 -12.74
CA LEU A 62 4.31 -22.05 -12.43
C LEU A 62 4.86 -22.82 -13.65
N PRO A 63 4.28 -22.70 -14.86
CA PRO A 63 4.81 -23.39 -16.04
C PRO A 63 6.20 -22.91 -16.48
N PHE A 64 6.64 -21.73 -16.04
CA PHE A 64 7.94 -21.14 -16.36
C PHE A 64 8.99 -21.36 -15.27
N ILE A 65 8.61 -21.97 -14.14
CA ILE A 65 9.54 -22.26 -13.05
C ILE A 65 10.12 -23.66 -13.25
N ALA A 66 11.45 -23.74 -13.29
CA ALA A 66 12.17 -25.01 -13.29
C ALA A 66 13.44 -24.87 -12.46
N ASP A 67 13.77 -25.93 -11.72
CA ASP A 67 14.98 -26.02 -10.89
C ASP A 67 15.08 -24.87 -9.87
N GLY A 68 13.93 -24.46 -9.31
CA GLY A 68 13.88 -23.39 -8.32
C GLY A 68 14.11 -21.98 -8.87
N SER A 69 14.01 -21.79 -10.20
CA SER A 69 14.19 -20.49 -10.84
C SER A 69 13.11 -20.20 -11.89
N LEU A 70 12.59 -18.98 -11.88
CA LEU A 70 11.68 -18.46 -12.89
C LEU A 70 12.45 -18.21 -14.19
N ARG A 71 11.88 -18.68 -15.30
CA ARG A 71 12.44 -18.48 -16.63
C ARG A 71 11.65 -17.44 -17.41
N ASP A 72 12.35 -16.70 -18.26
CA ASP A 72 11.75 -15.79 -19.22
C ASP A 72 11.01 -16.56 -20.33
N ARG A 73 10.36 -15.83 -21.24
CA ARG A 73 9.63 -16.43 -22.38
C ARG A 73 10.53 -17.20 -23.35
N LYS A 74 11.86 -17.08 -23.23
CA LYS A 74 12.86 -17.80 -24.02
C LYS A 74 13.40 -19.03 -23.27
N GLY A 75 12.93 -19.29 -22.06
CA GLY A 75 13.36 -20.41 -21.22
C GLY A 75 14.66 -20.17 -20.46
N LEU A 76 15.16 -18.93 -20.41
CA LEU A 76 16.38 -18.57 -19.68
C LEU A 76 16.05 -18.15 -18.25
N PRO A 77 16.85 -18.55 -17.25
CA PRO A 77 16.62 -18.16 -15.86
C PRO A 77 16.77 -16.64 -15.69
N ILE A 78 15.81 -16.04 -14.98
CA ILE A 78 15.82 -14.61 -14.68
C ILE A 78 16.73 -14.37 -13.47
N LYS A 79 17.81 -13.62 -13.70
CA LYS A 79 18.78 -13.30 -12.65
C LYS A 79 18.25 -12.22 -11.73
N GLU A 80 18.63 -12.30 -10.46
CA GLU A 80 18.33 -11.27 -9.45
C GLU A 80 18.71 -9.86 -9.94
N GLY A 81 17.87 -8.88 -9.61
CA GLY A 81 17.99 -7.49 -10.05
C GLY A 81 17.61 -7.24 -11.51
N ARG A 82 17.24 -8.26 -12.28
CA ARG A 82 16.71 -8.10 -13.65
C ARG A 82 15.19 -8.11 -13.64
N GLU A 83 14.58 -7.33 -14.53
CA GLU A 83 13.13 -7.27 -14.70
C GLU A 83 12.59 -8.59 -15.25
N ALA A 84 11.58 -9.16 -14.59
CA ALA A 84 10.78 -10.27 -15.08
C ALA A 84 9.58 -9.73 -15.89
N ASP A 85 9.45 -10.14 -17.16
CA ASP A 85 8.37 -9.76 -18.09
C ASP A 85 7.30 -10.83 -18.28
N VAL A 86 7.30 -11.81 -17.37
CA VAL A 86 6.37 -12.94 -17.34
C VAL A 86 5.22 -12.74 -16.35
N TYR A 87 5.27 -11.71 -15.50
CA TYR A 87 4.16 -11.32 -14.62
C TYR A 87 4.05 -9.79 -14.48
N SER A 88 2.93 -9.33 -13.95
CA SER A 88 2.62 -7.91 -13.88
C SER A 88 3.18 -7.21 -12.64
N GLY A 89 3.70 -6.00 -12.86
CA GLY A 89 4.11 -5.07 -11.81
C GLY A 89 3.01 -4.07 -11.47
N VAL A 90 3.04 -3.58 -10.23
CA VAL A 90 2.09 -2.57 -9.74
C VAL A 90 2.82 -1.60 -8.83
N LEU A 91 2.53 -0.31 -8.97
CA LEU A 91 2.84 0.72 -7.98
C LEU A 91 1.55 1.45 -7.60
N ILE A 92 1.22 1.47 -6.32
CA ILE A 92 0.10 2.20 -5.75
C ILE A 92 0.63 3.25 -4.79
N LEU A 93 0.15 4.48 -4.96
CA LEU A 93 0.28 5.53 -3.96
C LEU A 93 -1.07 5.68 -3.27
N ALA A 94 -1.11 5.46 -1.96
CA ALA A 94 -2.32 5.60 -1.19
C ALA A 94 -2.21 6.79 -0.25
N ASN A 95 -3.17 7.70 -0.35
CA ASN A 95 -3.32 8.81 0.58
C ASN A 95 -4.75 9.36 0.47
N GLY A 96 -5.23 9.94 1.56
CA GLY A 96 -6.53 10.57 1.64
C GLY A 96 -6.73 11.76 0.70
N THR A 97 -7.97 11.88 0.20
CA THR A 97 -8.72 13.00 -0.47
C THR A 97 -8.03 14.00 -1.40
N THR A 98 -6.77 14.41 -1.21
CA THR A 98 -6.13 15.53 -1.94
C THR A 98 -4.76 15.19 -2.55
N LEU A 99 -4.37 13.92 -2.54
CA LEU A 99 -3.04 13.52 -3.03
C LEU A 99 -2.86 13.82 -4.51
N ILE A 100 -3.84 13.52 -5.36
CA ILE A 100 -3.68 13.69 -6.81
C ILE A 100 -3.41 15.15 -7.18
N ASP A 101 -4.16 16.08 -6.59
CA ASP A 101 -4.00 17.52 -6.83
C ASP A 101 -2.60 17.99 -6.40
N ARG A 102 -2.10 17.49 -5.26
CA ARG A 102 -0.73 17.78 -4.79
C ARG A 102 0.34 17.19 -5.71
N LEU A 103 0.15 15.97 -6.19
CA LEU A 103 1.10 15.32 -7.10
C LEU A 103 1.17 16.03 -8.45
N GLN A 104 0.04 16.54 -8.97
CA GLN A 104 0.00 17.34 -10.20
C GLN A 104 0.67 18.71 -10.00
N LEU A 105 0.32 19.42 -8.92
CA LEU A 105 0.94 20.70 -8.57
C LEU A 105 2.47 20.60 -8.50
N ASP A 106 2.96 19.50 -7.92
CA ASP A 106 4.39 19.25 -7.74
C ASP A 106 5.09 18.66 -8.98
N GLY A 107 4.36 18.44 -10.09
CA GLY A 107 4.88 17.85 -11.32
C GLY A 107 5.33 16.39 -11.17
N VAL A 108 4.86 15.69 -10.12
CA VAL A 108 5.12 14.26 -9.90
C VAL A 108 4.26 13.40 -10.82
N VAL A 109 3.04 13.88 -11.13
CA VAL A 109 2.18 13.31 -12.15
C VAL A 109 2.03 14.32 -13.26
N GLU A 110 2.57 14.02 -14.44
CA GLU A 110 2.29 14.79 -15.65
C GLU A 110 0.80 14.56 -15.99
N ASP A 111 0.05 15.64 -16.23
CA ASP A 111 -1.42 15.80 -16.28
C ASP A 111 -2.30 14.74 -16.99
N LYS A 112 -1.74 13.67 -17.53
CA LYS A 112 -2.44 12.50 -18.07
C LYS A 112 -2.87 11.53 -16.96
N ILE A 113 -3.81 11.98 -16.14
CA ILE A 113 -4.69 11.05 -15.42
C ILE A 113 -5.55 10.34 -16.47
N ILE A 114 -5.40 9.02 -16.60
CA ILE A 114 -6.12 8.28 -17.65
C ILE A 114 -7.46 7.79 -17.09
N GLY A 115 -8.46 8.65 -17.19
CA GLY A 115 -9.86 8.33 -16.92
C GLY A 115 -10.37 8.84 -15.57
N ALA A 116 -11.61 8.48 -15.26
CA ALA A 116 -12.25 8.84 -14.01
C ALA A 116 -11.82 7.91 -12.86
N PHE A 117 -11.84 8.45 -11.65
CA PHE A 117 -11.73 7.63 -10.44
C PHE A 117 -12.81 6.54 -10.44
N THR A 118 -12.38 5.31 -10.19
CA THR A 118 -13.25 4.14 -10.06
C THR A 118 -13.43 3.82 -8.58
N PRO A 119 -14.68 3.71 -8.08
CA PRO A 119 -14.94 3.26 -6.71
C PRO A 119 -14.35 1.86 -6.47
N LEU A 120 -13.80 1.66 -5.28
CA LEU A 120 -13.28 0.40 -4.80
C LEU A 120 -14.15 -0.07 -3.64
N SER A 121 -15.07 -0.99 -3.92
CA SER A 121 -16.01 -1.50 -2.93
C SER A 121 -15.58 -2.87 -2.37
N SER A 122 -14.53 -3.48 -2.91
CA SER A 122 -14.07 -4.80 -2.52
C SER A 122 -12.67 -5.11 -3.06
N ARG A 123 -12.04 -6.17 -2.54
CA ARG A 123 -10.85 -6.77 -3.14
C ARG A 123 -11.08 -7.10 -4.61
N ARG A 124 -12.26 -7.62 -4.96
CA ARG A 124 -12.57 -7.98 -6.34
C ARG A 124 -12.55 -6.76 -7.25
N ASP A 125 -13.16 -5.66 -6.86
CA ASP A 125 -13.16 -4.42 -7.66
C ASP A 125 -11.75 -3.89 -7.89
N PHE A 126 -10.91 -3.94 -6.84
CA PHE A 126 -9.50 -3.58 -6.92
C PHE A 126 -8.75 -4.45 -7.94
N MET A 127 -8.88 -5.77 -7.83
CA MET A 127 -8.22 -6.72 -8.74
C MET A 127 -8.72 -6.59 -10.18
N ASP A 128 -10.04 -6.47 -10.37
CA ASP A 128 -10.67 -6.32 -11.69
C ASP A 128 -10.30 -4.97 -12.34
N TYR A 129 -10.11 -3.91 -11.55
CA TYR A 129 -9.63 -2.62 -12.05
C TYR A 129 -8.18 -2.71 -12.54
N ILE A 130 -7.28 -3.27 -11.73
CA ILE A 130 -5.87 -3.45 -12.10
C ILE A 130 -5.76 -4.33 -13.34
N LYS A 131 -6.44 -5.48 -13.36
CA LYS A 131 -6.40 -6.43 -14.48
C LYS A 131 -6.84 -5.80 -15.81
N ARG A 132 -7.94 -5.04 -15.80
CA ARG A 132 -8.40 -4.31 -17.01
C ARG A 132 -7.36 -3.32 -17.52
N LYS A 133 -6.66 -2.61 -16.62
CA LYS A 133 -5.60 -1.68 -17.01
C LYS A 133 -4.32 -2.37 -17.44
N GLN A 134 -4.09 -3.61 -16.97
CA GLN A 134 -2.94 -4.40 -17.37
C GLN A 134 -3.03 -4.96 -18.79
N GLU A 135 -4.23 -5.03 -19.38
CA GLU A 135 -4.41 -5.30 -20.81
C GLU A 135 -3.70 -4.24 -21.68
N ASP A 136 -3.61 -3.00 -21.19
CA ASP A 136 -2.93 -1.90 -21.87
C ASP A 136 -1.43 -1.77 -21.46
N SER A 137 -1.06 -2.17 -20.24
CA SER A 137 0.32 -2.08 -19.72
C SER A 137 0.61 -3.09 -18.60
N SER A 138 1.58 -3.98 -18.80
CA SER A 138 2.02 -4.98 -17.81
C SER A 138 2.62 -4.43 -16.50
N ASP A 139 2.89 -3.12 -16.43
CA ASP A 139 3.51 -2.51 -15.26
C ASP A 139 2.82 -1.16 -14.96
N GLY A 140 1.78 -1.22 -14.13
CA GLY A 140 0.86 -0.10 -13.89
C GLY A 140 1.23 0.77 -12.70
N ALA A 141 0.82 2.04 -12.76
CA ALA A 141 0.94 3.02 -11.69
C ALA A 141 -0.45 3.56 -11.33
N TYR A 142 -0.74 3.68 -10.04
CA TYR A 142 -2.08 4.00 -9.56
C TYR A 142 -2.07 4.91 -8.33
N VAL A 143 -3.11 5.71 -8.20
CA VAL A 143 -3.37 6.52 -7.00
C VAL A 143 -4.68 6.06 -6.38
N VAL A 144 -4.65 5.77 -5.08
CA VAL A 144 -5.82 5.40 -4.28
C VAL A 144 -6.13 6.56 -3.33
N ASP A 145 -7.34 7.11 -3.48
CA ASP A 145 -7.96 8.03 -2.51
C ASP A 145 -8.65 7.18 -1.45
N SER A 146 -7.97 6.98 -0.33
CA SER A 146 -8.42 6.07 0.72
C SER A 146 -9.66 6.57 1.47
N HIS A 147 -9.90 7.89 1.48
CA HIS A 147 -11.07 8.47 2.16
C HIS A 147 -12.35 8.34 1.35
N ARG A 148 -12.25 8.39 0.03
CA ARG A 148 -13.38 8.22 -0.90
C ARG A 148 -13.41 6.84 -1.56
N GLU A 149 -12.55 5.93 -1.11
CA GLU A 149 -12.50 4.53 -1.53
C GLU A 149 -12.52 4.40 -3.04
N ARG A 150 -11.58 5.07 -3.70
CA ARG A 150 -11.55 5.14 -5.17
C ARG A 150 -10.12 5.18 -5.70
N MET A 151 -9.96 4.72 -6.93
CA MET A 151 -8.65 4.51 -7.55
C MET A 151 -8.62 5.03 -8.97
N VAL A 152 -7.45 5.49 -9.40
CA VAL A 152 -7.22 5.93 -10.77
C VAL A 152 -5.85 5.47 -11.27
N TYR A 153 -5.78 5.13 -12.55
CA TYR A 153 -4.53 4.85 -13.24
C TYR A 153 -3.79 6.13 -13.60
N VAL A 154 -2.48 6.11 -13.41
CA VAL A 154 -1.55 7.18 -13.77
C VAL A 154 -0.51 6.61 -14.73
N SER A 155 -0.23 7.36 -15.79
CA SER A 155 0.71 6.91 -16.84
C SER A 155 2.14 6.75 -16.32
N GLU A 156 2.63 7.74 -15.56
CA GLU A 156 3.98 7.72 -15.02
C GLU A 156 4.06 8.59 -13.76
N PHE A 157 4.98 8.23 -12.86
CA PHE A 157 5.39 9.08 -11.75
C PHE A 157 6.81 9.58 -11.99
N ASN A 158 7.00 10.89 -11.92
CA ASN A 158 8.30 11.52 -11.93
C ASN A 158 8.75 11.80 -10.48
N SER A 159 9.93 11.34 -10.09
CA SER A 159 10.49 11.68 -8.77
C SER A 159 11.97 12.03 -8.89
N ARG A 160 12.24 13.33 -8.90
CA ARG A 160 13.58 13.92 -8.73
C ARG A 160 13.87 14.30 -7.28
N ILE A 161 13.34 13.53 -6.32
CA ILE A 161 13.52 13.85 -4.90
C ILE A 161 14.90 13.33 -4.45
N PRO A 162 15.85 14.19 -4.04
CA PRO A 162 17.21 13.79 -3.71
C PRO A 162 17.28 13.21 -2.29
N ILE A 163 16.82 11.98 -2.14
CA ILE A 163 16.90 11.23 -0.87
C ILE A 163 17.81 10.03 -1.05
N ASN A 164 18.69 9.83 -0.06
CA ASN A 164 19.44 8.60 0.10
C ASN A 164 18.48 7.47 0.48
N ILE A 165 18.15 6.64 -0.50
CA ILE A 165 17.17 5.57 -0.34
C ILE A 165 17.67 4.43 0.57
N PHE A 166 18.98 4.27 0.74
CA PHE A 166 19.59 3.17 1.50
C PHE A 166 19.30 3.28 3.00
N ASP A 167 19.03 4.48 3.50
CA ASP A 167 18.68 4.69 4.92
C ASP A 167 17.25 4.19 5.27
N TYR A 168 16.46 3.80 4.26
CA TYR A 168 15.02 3.51 4.37
C TYR A 168 14.67 2.07 3.96
N VAL A 169 15.67 1.24 3.69
CA VAL A 169 15.51 -0.17 3.33
C VAL A 169 16.61 -1.01 4.00
N PRO A 170 16.39 -2.31 4.27
CA PRO A 170 17.46 -3.19 4.73
C PRO A 170 18.53 -3.41 3.64
N GLU A 171 19.73 -3.83 4.04
CA GLU A 171 20.86 -4.06 3.13
C GLU A 171 20.55 -5.09 2.03
N ASP A 172 19.79 -6.13 2.36
CA ASP A 172 19.37 -7.20 1.45
C ASP A 172 18.15 -6.81 0.58
N PHE A 173 17.70 -5.54 0.61
CA PHE A 173 16.46 -5.16 -0.07
C PHE A 173 16.50 -5.36 -1.58
N PHE A 174 17.65 -5.09 -2.21
CA PHE A 174 17.84 -5.16 -3.66
C PHE A 174 18.41 -6.50 -4.13
N TYR A 175 19.30 -7.10 -3.32
CA TYR A 175 19.98 -8.36 -3.61
C TYR A 175 19.99 -9.22 -2.36
N HIS A 176 19.45 -10.44 -2.42
CA HIS A 176 19.34 -11.32 -1.28
C HIS A 176 20.70 -11.87 -0.84
N GLU A 177 21.53 -12.29 -1.80
CA GLU A 177 22.81 -12.97 -1.54
C GLU A 177 24.01 -12.01 -1.46
N GLY A 178 23.73 -10.71 -1.32
CA GLY A 178 24.74 -9.67 -1.31
C GLY A 178 25.05 -9.14 -2.71
N GLY A 179 25.23 -7.83 -2.75
CA GLY A 179 25.51 -7.04 -3.95
C GLY A 179 25.53 -5.58 -3.51
N LEU A 180 26.35 -4.75 -4.13
CA LEU A 180 26.33 -3.32 -3.86
C LEU A 180 25.25 -2.69 -4.75
N PRO A 181 24.08 -2.31 -4.21
CA PRO A 181 23.12 -1.59 -5.01
C PRO A 181 23.68 -0.20 -5.32
N GLU A 182 23.98 0.05 -6.59
CA GLU A 182 24.20 1.41 -7.06
C GLU A 182 22.85 2.07 -7.34
N GLU A 183 22.69 3.33 -6.95
CA GLU A 183 21.41 4.04 -7.14
C GLU A 183 20.99 4.08 -8.62
N THR A 184 21.96 4.10 -9.54
CA THR A 184 21.76 4.02 -11.00
C THR A 184 21.05 2.74 -11.44
N ASN A 185 21.21 1.64 -10.71
CA ASN A 185 20.64 0.33 -11.02
C ASN A 185 19.23 0.12 -10.45
N ILE A 186 18.71 1.12 -9.72
CA ILE A 186 17.41 1.02 -9.08
C ILE A 186 16.34 1.62 -9.98
N GLY A 187 15.34 0.80 -10.30
CA GLY A 187 14.22 1.18 -11.16
C GLY A 187 13.45 2.39 -10.64
N LEU A 188 12.94 3.21 -11.57
CA LEU A 188 12.24 4.46 -11.27
C LEU A 188 11.07 4.26 -10.29
N LYS A 189 10.26 3.21 -10.48
CA LYS A 189 9.11 2.93 -9.59
C LYS A 189 9.52 2.63 -8.16
N THR A 190 10.62 1.91 -7.95
CA THR A 190 11.12 1.65 -6.60
C THR A 190 11.67 2.92 -5.97
N LYS A 191 12.34 3.79 -6.74
CA LYS A 191 12.72 5.13 -6.24
C LYS A 191 11.49 5.95 -5.84
N VAL A 192 10.44 5.95 -6.67
CA VAL A 192 9.18 6.63 -6.39
C VAL A 192 8.53 6.07 -5.12
N ALA A 193 8.45 4.74 -5.00
CA ALA A 193 7.87 4.05 -3.85
C ALA A 193 8.54 4.47 -2.54
N ILE A 194 9.88 4.51 -2.52
CA ILE A 194 10.64 4.89 -1.32
C ILE A 194 10.52 6.40 -1.04
N ARG A 195 10.61 7.24 -2.07
CA ARG A 195 10.77 8.70 -1.89
C ARG A 195 9.47 9.43 -1.56
N LEU A 196 8.34 8.99 -2.11
CA LEU A 196 7.08 9.73 -1.93
C LEU A 196 6.56 9.75 -0.49
N PRO A 197 6.57 8.64 0.27
CA PRO A 197 6.20 8.65 1.68
C PRO A 197 7.06 9.59 2.55
N LEU A 198 8.28 9.86 2.11
CA LEU A 198 9.22 10.73 2.82
C LEU A 198 8.98 12.21 2.52
N ARG A 199 8.48 12.51 1.32
CA ARG A 199 8.14 13.88 0.91
C ARG A 199 6.76 14.31 1.39
N TYR A 200 5.79 13.40 1.41
CA TYR A 200 4.39 13.73 1.68
C TYR A 200 3.88 13.04 2.93
N ASP A 201 3.35 13.85 3.84
CA ASP A 201 2.67 13.35 5.03
C ASP A 201 1.48 12.46 4.64
N ASN A 202 1.35 11.36 5.37
CA ASN A 202 0.26 10.37 5.24
C ASN A 202 0.17 9.68 3.88
N VAL A 203 1.24 9.74 3.06
CA VAL A 203 1.37 8.89 1.87
C VAL A 203 2.05 7.59 2.25
N ASP A 204 1.41 6.48 1.87
CA ASP A 204 2.08 5.19 1.83
C ASP A 204 2.14 4.76 0.36
N THR A 205 3.16 3.98 0.04
CA THR A 205 3.26 3.35 -1.27
C THR A 205 3.29 1.85 -1.12
N TYR A 206 2.67 1.17 -2.08
CA TYR A 206 2.64 -0.27 -2.15
C TYR A 206 3.09 -0.69 -3.54
N GLN A 207 3.94 -1.70 -3.63
CA GLN A 207 4.53 -2.11 -4.90
C GLN A 207 4.56 -3.63 -5.02
N ILE A 208 4.23 -4.16 -6.20
CA ILE A 208 4.70 -5.47 -6.66
C ILE A 208 5.86 -5.22 -7.61
N LYS A 209 7.07 -5.57 -7.19
CA LYS A 209 8.29 -5.41 -7.98
C LYS A 209 8.36 -6.49 -9.05
N ARG A 210 8.77 -6.07 -10.25
CA ARG A 210 9.11 -6.98 -11.37
C ARG A 210 10.58 -7.37 -11.38
N SER A 211 11.45 -6.60 -10.74
CA SER A 211 12.85 -6.97 -10.57
C SER A 211 12.95 -8.23 -9.70
N ALA A 212 13.56 -9.27 -10.26
CA ALA A 212 13.78 -10.57 -9.65
C ALA A 212 14.52 -10.44 -8.30
N TYR A 213 14.10 -11.25 -7.33
CA TYR A 213 14.70 -11.35 -6.01
C TYR A 213 14.86 -12.81 -5.61
N THR A 214 15.95 -13.15 -4.91
CA THR A 214 16.39 -14.52 -4.64
C THR A 214 16.65 -15.36 -5.90
N SER A 215 17.06 -16.62 -5.71
CA SER A 215 17.22 -17.62 -6.78
C SER A 215 15.92 -17.92 -7.54
N LEU A 216 14.76 -17.74 -6.90
CA LEU A 216 13.45 -17.98 -7.53
C LEU A 216 13.17 -17.02 -8.69
N GLY A 217 13.78 -15.83 -8.70
CA GLY A 217 13.59 -14.86 -9.78
C GLY A 217 12.26 -14.11 -9.73
N PHE A 218 11.49 -14.26 -8.65
CA PHE A 218 10.25 -13.51 -8.39
C PHE A 218 10.57 -12.26 -7.59
N GLY A 219 9.96 -11.13 -7.93
CA GLY A 219 10.09 -9.89 -7.16
C GLY A 219 9.28 -9.91 -5.86
N LYS A 220 9.38 -8.80 -5.12
CA LYS A 220 8.74 -8.62 -3.81
C LYS A 220 7.44 -7.80 -3.90
N VAL A 221 6.53 -8.02 -2.96
CA VAL A 221 5.52 -7.04 -2.57
C VAL A 221 6.11 -6.19 -1.44
N THR A 222 5.98 -4.87 -1.50
CA THR A 222 6.55 -3.96 -0.51
C THR A 222 5.55 -2.88 -0.12
N HIS A 223 5.56 -2.47 1.13
CA HIS A 223 4.83 -1.31 1.63
C HIS A 223 5.82 -0.35 2.28
N PHE A 224 5.84 0.89 1.79
CA PHE A 224 6.62 1.99 2.36
C PHE A 224 5.70 3.02 3.00
N ASN A 225 6.10 3.47 4.19
CA ASN A 225 5.51 4.62 4.86
C ASN A 225 6.61 5.67 5.15
N ARG A 226 6.30 6.70 5.93
CA ARG A 226 7.25 7.77 6.27
C ARG A 226 8.54 7.28 6.96
N GLN A 227 8.51 6.11 7.61
CA GLN A 227 9.67 5.54 8.27
C GLN A 227 10.57 4.74 7.32
N GLY A 228 10.13 4.45 6.09
CA GLY A 228 10.83 3.59 5.14
C GLY A 228 10.02 2.34 4.84
N LEU A 229 10.71 1.23 4.55
CA LEU A 229 10.06 -0.07 4.36
C LEU A 229 9.35 -0.46 5.67
N ALA A 230 8.05 -0.69 5.61
CA ALA A 230 7.23 -1.09 6.75
C ALA A 230 7.05 -2.61 6.78
N GLU A 231 6.79 -3.20 5.62
CA GLU A 231 6.62 -4.64 5.45
C GLU A 231 6.94 -5.04 4.01
N GLU A 232 7.40 -6.28 3.85
CA GLU A 232 7.58 -6.90 2.54
C GLU A 232 7.15 -8.36 2.56
N PHE A 233 6.79 -8.84 1.39
CA PHE A 233 6.49 -10.24 1.14
C PHE A 233 7.16 -10.71 -0.14
N PHE A 234 7.76 -11.90 -0.14
CA PHE A 234 8.35 -12.47 -1.34
C PHE A 234 8.27 -14.00 -1.33
N PHE A 235 8.33 -14.58 -2.53
CA PHE A 235 8.45 -16.02 -2.68
C PHE A 235 9.91 -16.44 -2.73
N LYS A 236 10.21 -17.60 -2.16
CA LYS A 236 11.56 -18.17 -2.16
C LYS A 236 11.49 -19.67 -2.43
N TYR A 237 12.46 -20.17 -3.19
CA TYR A 237 12.69 -21.60 -3.34
C TYR A 237 13.48 -22.11 -2.13
N GLU A 238 12.89 -23.01 -1.34
CA GLU A 238 13.52 -23.61 -0.16
C GLU A 238 13.24 -25.12 -0.11
N PRO A 239 13.97 -25.94 -0.90
CA PRO A 239 13.76 -27.40 -0.97
C PRO A 239 14.02 -28.14 0.35
N GLU A 240 14.83 -27.55 1.22
CA GLU A 240 15.18 -28.11 2.53
C GLU A 240 14.23 -27.66 3.65
N SER A 241 13.21 -26.87 3.34
CA SER A 241 12.26 -26.35 4.33
C SER A 241 11.27 -27.41 4.81
N GLU A 242 10.83 -27.32 6.07
CA GLU A 242 9.70 -28.10 6.58
C GLU A 242 8.34 -27.43 6.26
N GLY A 243 8.36 -26.26 5.61
CA GLY A 243 7.18 -25.47 5.25
C GLY A 243 6.84 -24.36 6.28
N PRO A 244 5.62 -23.80 6.22
CA PRO A 244 4.57 -24.11 5.25
C PRO A 244 4.95 -23.70 3.83
N PHE A 245 4.62 -24.57 2.86
CA PHE A 245 4.80 -24.30 1.44
C PHE A 245 3.56 -23.62 0.85
N VAL A 246 3.80 -22.65 -0.02
CA VAL A 246 2.77 -22.09 -0.92
C VAL A 246 2.53 -23.06 -2.07
N VAL A 247 3.60 -23.60 -2.65
CA VAL A 247 3.58 -24.61 -3.72
C VAL A 247 4.48 -25.78 -3.31
N PRO A 248 3.94 -26.82 -2.66
CA PRO A 248 4.71 -27.95 -2.16
C PRO A 248 5.53 -28.66 -3.24
N GLU A 249 4.97 -28.83 -4.45
CA GLU A 249 5.57 -29.57 -5.55
C GLU A 249 6.82 -28.90 -6.13
N GLN A 250 6.98 -27.59 -5.89
CA GLN A 250 8.14 -26.80 -6.30
C GLN A 250 8.94 -26.27 -5.10
N SER A 251 8.61 -26.71 -3.88
CA SER A 251 9.23 -26.26 -2.63
C SER A 251 9.29 -24.73 -2.47
N ILE A 252 8.24 -24.04 -2.91
CA ILE A 252 8.14 -22.58 -2.83
C ILE A 252 7.46 -22.19 -1.51
N VAL A 253 8.12 -21.32 -0.74
CA VAL A 253 7.60 -20.71 0.48
C VAL A 253 7.31 -19.23 0.27
N GLY A 254 6.40 -18.67 1.07
CA GLY A 254 6.14 -17.24 1.15
C GLY A 254 6.80 -16.68 2.41
N MET A 255 7.65 -15.67 2.26
CA MET A 255 8.34 -15.01 3.36
C MET A 255 7.73 -13.63 3.59
N TYR A 256 7.29 -13.37 4.82
CA TYR A 256 6.85 -12.06 5.27
C TYR A 256 7.87 -11.49 6.25
N LYS A 257 8.17 -10.19 6.10
CA LYS A 257 9.00 -9.44 7.04
C LYS A 257 8.32 -8.11 7.37
N ALA A 258 8.37 -7.70 8.64
CA ALA A 258 7.96 -6.39 9.10
C ALA A 258 9.14 -5.62 9.70
N TYR A 259 9.12 -4.31 9.55
CA TYR A 259 10.22 -3.43 9.91
C TYR A 259 9.74 -2.24 10.72
N GLU A 260 10.55 -1.83 11.71
CA GLU A 260 10.32 -0.63 12.51
C GLU A 260 11.65 0.09 12.71
N ARG A 261 11.60 1.41 12.87
CA ARG A 261 12.78 2.15 13.34
C ARG A 261 12.94 2.03 14.86
N LYS A 262 14.11 1.59 15.31
CA LYS A 262 14.42 1.38 16.73
C LYS A 262 15.74 2.04 17.13
N GLY A 263 15.87 2.29 18.44
CA GLY A 263 17.08 2.82 19.06
C GLY A 263 17.25 4.33 18.92
N ILE A 264 18.32 4.84 19.54
CA ILE A 264 18.66 6.28 19.57
C ILE A 264 19.01 6.77 18.15
N ASP A 265 19.64 5.91 17.35
CA ASP A 265 20.06 6.21 15.98
C ASP A 265 18.96 6.01 14.93
N ASN A 266 17.74 5.65 15.36
CA ASN A 266 16.56 5.52 14.51
C ASN A 266 16.79 4.57 13.31
N VAL A 267 17.49 3.46 13.54
CA VAL A 267 17.87 2.48 12.50
C VAL A 267 16.68 1.60 12.16
N LEU A 268 16.49 1.30 10.87
CA LEU A 268 15.44 0.39 10.41
C LEU A 268 15.83 -1.06 10.72
N CYS A 269 15.00 -1.75 11.50
CA CYS A 269 15.25 -3.12 11.95
C CYS A 269 14.11 -4.04 11.55
N CYS A 270 14.42 -5.26 11.13
CA CYS A 270 13.43 -6.33 10.98
C CYS A 270 12.93 -6.75 12.38
N VAL A 271 11.63 -6.61 12.63
CA VAL A 271 11.01 -6.90 13.93
C VAL A 271 10.19 -8.18 13.92
N GLU A 272 9.83 -8.65 12.72
CA GLU A 272 9.09 -9.88 12.51
C GLU A 272 9.56 -10.49 11.20
N GLU A 273 9.84 -11.79 11.21
CA GLU A 273 10.10 -12.59 10.02
C GLU A 273 9.42 -13.94 10.19
N ARG A 274 8.58 -14.32 9.22
CA ARG A 274 7.89 -15.61 9.25
C ARG A 274 7.47 -16.10 7.88
N ARG A 275 7.26 -17.42 7.80
CA ARG A 275 6.68 -18.07 6.62
C ARG A 275 5.17 -17.96 6.65
N ILE A 276 4.57 -17.57 5.53
CA ILE A 276 3.13 -17.41 5.39
C ILE A 276 2.60 -18.09 4.13
N ASP A 277 1.36 -18.57 4.21
CA ASP A 277 0.58 -19.00 3.05
C ASP A 277 -0.46 -17.90 2.76
N PRO A 278 -0.29 -17.11 1.68
CA PRO A 278 -1.20 -16.02 1.33
C PRO A 278 -2.67 -16.44 1.24
N ARG A 279 -2.93 -17.70 0.87
CA ARG A 279 -4.29 -18.25 0.76
C ARG A 279 -4.96 -18.40 2.12
N LYS A 280 -4.20 -18.71 3.17
CA LYS A 280 -4.76 -18.87 4.52
C LYS A 280 -4.86 -17.54 5.21
N GLU A 281 -3.81 -16.73 5.09
CA GLU A 281 -3.65 -15.51 5.87
C GLU A 281 -4.53 -14.36 5.35
N TYR A 282 -4.67 -14.24 4.04
CA TYR A 282 -5.39 -13.14 3.41
C TYR A 282 -6.70 -13.55 2.73
N ALA A 283 -7.12 -14.82 2.83
CA ALA A 283 -8.45 -15.24 2.37
C ALA A 283 -9.58 -14.49 3.10
N ALA A 284 -9.37 -14.16 4.38
CA ALA A 284 -10.35 -13.51 5.25
C ALA A 284 -10.26 -11.98 5.29
N SER A 285 -9.38 -11.34 4.50
CA SER A 285 -9.32 -9.87 4.42
C SER A 285 -10.58 -9.34 3.72
N VAL A 286 -11.64 -9.14 4.51
CA VAL A 286 -12.92 -8.58 4.08
C VAL A 286 -12.86 -7.08 4.30
N PHE A 287 -12.84 -6.33 3.20
CA PHE A 287 -13.10 -4.90 3.23
C PHE A 287 -14.60 -4.67 3.19
N VAL A 288 -15.09 -3.85 4.11
CA VAL A 288 -16.47 -3.36 4.10
C VAL A 288 -16.41 -1.87 3.78
N PRO A 289 -16.86 -1.45 2.59
CA PRO A 289 -16.86 -0.04 2.19
C PRO A 289 -17.58 0.82 3.22
N SER A 290 -17.05 2.01 3.47
CA SER A 290 -17.74 2.96 4.33
C SER A 290 -19.04 3.39 3.64
N GLN A 291 -20.19 3.19 4.29
CA GLN A 291 -21.49 3.67 3.82
C GLN A 291 -21.63 5.20 3.95
N LYS A 292 -20.55 5.96 3.68
CA LYS A 292 -20.58 7.41 3.83
C LYS A 292 -21.52 7.98 2.77
N PRO A 293 -22.56 8.74 3.15
CA PRO A 293 -23.39 9.43 2.18
C PRO A 293 -22.49 10.33 1.35
N HIS A 294 -22.59 10.21 0.02
CA HIS A 294 -21.86 11.07 -0.90
C HIS A 294 -22.39 12.50 -0.71
N VAL A 295 -21.71 13.31 0.10
CA VAL A 295 -22.06 14.73 0.24
C VAL A 295 -21.55 15.43 -1.03
N PRO A 296 -22.43 15.98 -1.88
CA PRO A 296 -22.00 16.73 -3.04
C PRO A 296 -21.22 17.97 -2.57
N LEU A 297 -20.08 18.25 -3.21
CA LEU A 297 -19.22 19.40 -2.92
C LEU A 297 -19.91 20.77 -3.12
N GLU A 298 -21.14 20.80 -3.62
CA GLU A 298 -21.91 22.02 -3.86
C GLU A 298 -22.43 22.70 -2.58
N LEU A 299 -22.33 22.06 -1.41
CA LEU A 299 -22.85 22.60 -0.14
C LEU A 299 -21.81 23.27 0.78
N ILE A 300 -20.55 23.41 0.35
CA ILE A 300 -19.48 24.06 1.17
C ILE A 300 -19.22 25.51 0.71
N ARG A 301 -20.08 26.09 -0.14
CA ARG A 301 -20.07 27.53 -0.47
C ARG A 301 -21.41 28.16 -0.14
N GLN A 302 -21.73 28.28 1.15
CA GLN A 302 -22.67 29.26 1.68
C GLN A 302 -22.08 29.86 2.94
#